data_AF-A0A7C5RTT4-F1
#
_entry.id   AF-A0A7C5RTT4-F1
#
_cell.length_a   1.000
_cell.length_b   1.000
_cell.length_c   1.000
_cell.angle_alpha   90.00
_cell.angle_beta   90.00
_cell.angle_gamma   90.00
#
_symmetry.space_group_name_H-M   'P 1'
#
loop_
_entity.id
_entity.type
_entity.pdbx_description
1 polymer ?
#
loop_
_entity_poly.entity_id
_entity_poly.type
_entity_poly.pdbx_seq_one_letter_code
_entity_poly.pdbx_strand_id
1 'polypeptide(L)'
;MGIPEYQLTALLWVGGILADDYGVRPEDIEWYVGGEERAGRREKLPLQLPDRISVHPIPPNTTLTELLVRGELDAMIAPRAPSAFLEGHPAVGRLFPNYLEVEAEYFRRTGIFPIMHVVLIRDDVLERFPWVARNLFEAFEAARRIALTDLRQTAALAVMLPWLHAEVERTRTLLGEDYWPYGIEANRHVLETAIRYAHEQGLIRQRFRVEDLFAPSTLEEFVI
;
A
#
# COMPACT_ATOMS: atom_id res chain seq x y z
N MET A 1 -11.61 -3.82 14.75
CA MET A 1 -11.07 -4.13 13.39
C MET A 1 -9.75 -4.88 13.52
N GLY A 2 -9.60 -6.01 12.81
CA GLY A 2 -8.38 -6.83 12.81
C GLY A 2 -7.34 -6.36 11.79
N ILE A 3 -6.07 -6.37 12.18
CA ILE A 3 -4.93 -5.98 11.33
C ILE A 3 -3.70 -6.81 11.68
N PRO A 4 -2.86 -7.24 10.71
CA PRO A 4 -1.67 -8.02 11.07
C PRO A 4 -0.63 -7.24 11.86
N GLU A 5 -0.45 -5.97 11.51
CA GLU A 5 0.47 -4.99 12.14
C GLU A 5 -0.10 -3.59 11.88
N TYR A 6 0.05 -2.67 12.84
CA TYR A 6 -0.44 -1.29 12.74
C TYR A 6 0.41 -0.43 11.80
N GLN A 7 1.71 -0.71 11.69
CA GLN A 7 2.63 0.10 10.87
C GLN A 7 2.74 -0.37 9.41
N LEU A 8 1.76 -1.14 8.91
CA LEU A 8 1.76 -1.60 7.52
C LEU A 8 1.33 -0.51 6.55
N THR A 9 2.02 -0.42 5.40
CA THR A 9 1.66 0.53 4.33
C THR A 9 0.21 0.36 3.84
N ALA A 10 -0.29 -0.89 3.79
CA ALA A 10 -1.69 -1.13 3.44
C ALA A 10 -2.65 -0.45 4.43
N LEU A 11 -2.32 -0.50 5.72
CA LEU A 11 -3.16 0.11 6.75
C LEU A 11 -3.03 1.64 6.75
N LEU A 12 -1.84 2.17 6.51
CA LEU A 12 -1.64 3.60 6.28
C LEU A 12 -2.61 4.13 5.21
N TRP A 13 -2.67 3.47 4.06
CA TRP A 13 -3.54 3.88 2.97
C TRP A 13 -5.02 3.66 3.28
N VAL A 14 -5.41 2.46 3.72
CA VAL A 14 -6.83 2.17 4.00
C VAL A 14 -7.36 3.04 5.14
N GLY A 15 -6.59 3.24 6.21
CA GLY A 15 -6.97 4.12 7.32
C GLY A 15 -7.14 5.58 6.87
N GLY A 16 -6.26 6.06 6.00
CA GLY A 16 -6.39 7.41 5.42
C GLY A 16 -7.60 7.56 4.51
N ILE A 17 -7.84 6.59 3.63
CA ILE A 17 -9.00 6.57 2.72
C ILE A 17 -10.30 6.49 3.52
N LEU A 18 -10.36 5.64 4.55
CA LEU A 18 -11.53 5.53 5.43
C LEU A 18 -11.83 6.85 6.15
N ALA A 19 -10.80 7.57 6.60
CA ALA A 19 -10.97 8.86 7.23
C ALA A 19 -11.48 9.93 6.24
N ASP A 20 -10.84 10.05 5.09
CA ASP A 20 -11.14 11.09 4.10
C ASP A 20 -12.49 10.86 3.39
N ASP A 21 -12.79 9.64 2.96
CA ASP A 21 -13.96 9.33 2.12
C ASP A 21 -15.19 8.91 2.92
N TYR A 22 -14.99 8.34 4.11
CA TYR A 22 -16.06 7.73 4.90
C TYR A 22 -16.17 8.30 6.32
N GLY A 23 -15.31 9.25 6.70
CA GLY A 23 -15.34 9.87 8.02
C GLY A 23 -14.98 8.93 9.18
N VAL A 24 -14.39 7.76 8.89
CA VAL A 24 -13.99 6.78 9.90
C VAL A 24 -12.53 7.01 10.25
N ARG A 25 -12.28 7.67 11.39
CA ARG A 25 -10.92 8.03 11.79
C ARG A 25 -10.24 6.88 12.53
N PRO A 26 -8.90 6.85 12.57
CA PRO A 26 -8.16 5.82 13.30
C PRO A 26 -8.51 5.72 14.79
N GLU A 27 -8.84 6.84 15.43
CA GLU A 27 -9.28 6.90 16.83
C GLU A 27 -10.72 6.38 17.06
N ASP A 28 -11.52 6.23 16.01
CA ASP A 28 -12.89 5.71 16.10
C ASP A 28 -12.90 4.16 16.10
N ILE A 29 -11.74 3.51 15.93
CA ILE A 29 -11.58 2.07 15.76
C ILE A 29 -10.79 1.45 16.93
N GLU A 30 -11.32 0.37 17.50
CA GLU A 30 -10.55 -0.56 18.33
C GLU A 30 -9.73 -1.51 17.44
N TRP A 31 -8.41 -1.33 17.43
CA TRP A 31 -7.51 -2.10 16.57
C TRP A 31 -7.04 -3.37 17.28
N TYR A 32 -7.16 -4.50 16.60
CA TYR A 32 -6.71 -5.80 17.11
C TYR A 32 -5.58 -6.33 16.24
N VAL A 33 -4.38 -6.43 16.81
CA VAL A 33 -3.16 -6.85 16.10
C VAL A 33 -2.82 -8.31 16.35
N GLY A 34 -2.39 -9.02 15.31
CA GLY A 34 -1.95 -10.40 15.47
C GLY A 34 -1.71 -11.18 14.19
N GLY A 35 -1.63 -12.50 14.36
CA GLY A 35 -1.40 -13.41 13.25
C GLY A 35 -2.61 -13.53 12.34
N GLU A 36 -2.45 -13.25 11.04
CA GLU A 36 -3.52 -13.38 10.03
C GLU A 36 -4.02 -14.83 9.94
N GLU A 37 -3.13 -15.76 9.56
CA GLU A 37 -3.42 -17.20 9.39
C GLU A 37 -2.65 -18.09 10.37
N ARG A 38 -1.63 -17.54 11.05
CA ARG A 38 -0.81 -18.25 12.02
C ARG A 38 -0.63 -17.36 13.24
N ALA A 39 -0.92 -17.91 14.41
CA ALA A 39 -0.79 -17.21 15.68
C ALA A 39 0.65 -16.75 15.95
N GLY A 40 0.79 -15.80 16.86
CA GLY A 40 2.11 -15.36 17.37
C GLY A 40 2.80 -14.25 16.57
N ARG A 41 2.16 -13.66 15.56
CA ARG A 41 2.66 -12.43 14.95
C ARG A 41 2.59 -11.28 15.96
N ARG A 42 3.65 -10.48 15.99
CA ARG A 42 3.78 -9.27 16.82
C ARG A 42 4.25 -8.12 15.95
N GLU A 43 4.02 -6.90 16.43
CA GLU A 43 4.63 -5.70 15.86
C GLU A 43 6.15 -5.85 15.77
N LYS A 44 6.72 -5.55 14.61
CA LYS A 44 8.17 -5.63 14.39
C LYS A 44 8.92 -4.54 15.14
N LEU A 45 8.28 -3.39 15.32
CA LEU A 45 8.82 -2.23 16.01
C LEU A 45 7.87 -1.84 17.15
N PRO A 46 8.38 -1.33 18.28
CA PRO A 46 7.53 -0.82 19.35
C PRO A 46 6.65 0.32 18.85
N LEU A 47 5.34 0.20 19.08
CA LEU A 47 4.37 1.25 18.81
C LEU A 47 4.53 2.39 19.82
N GLN A 48 4.62 3.61 19.33
CA GLN A 48 4.61 4.83 20.15
C GLN A 48 3.49 5.74 19.63
N LEU A 49 2.26 5.31 19.89
CA LEU A 49 1.05 5.96 19.39
C LEU A 49 0.52 7.00 20.39
N PRO A 50 -0.17 8.05 19.92
CA PRO A 50 -0.93 8.93 20.79
C PRO A 50 -2.01 8.18 21.58
N ASP A 51 -2.31 8.61 22.81
CA ASP A 51 -3.30 7.98 23.72
C ASP A 51 -4.71 7.80 23.12
N ARG A 52 -5.04 8.57 22.07
CA ARG A 52 -6.33 8.48 21.36
C ARG A 52 -6.44 7.27 20.43
N ILE A 53 -5.36 6.52 20.18
CA ILE A 53 -5.36 5.36 19.29
C ILE A 53 -5.23 4.08 20.12
N SER A 54 -6.30 3.29 20.12
CA SER A 54 -6.36 2.03 20.87
C SER A 54 -5.92 0.84 20.03
N VAL A 55 -4.81 0.19 20.41
CA VAL A 55 -4.28 -1.01 19.75
C VAL A 55 -4.08 -2.12 20.77
N HIS A 56 -4.71 -3.27 20.53
CA HIS A 56 -4.73 -4.42 21.43
C HIS A 56 -4.18 -5.67 20.73
N PRO A 57 -3.32 -6.47 21.37
CA PRO A 57 -2.98 -7.78 20.83
C PRO A 57 -4.18 -8.74 20.92
N ILE A 58 -4.37 -9.56 19.90
CA ILE A 58 -5.31 -10.70 19.99
C ILE A 58 -4.78 -11.79 20.93
N PRO A 59 -5.62 -12.73 21.41
CA PRO A 59 -5.17 -13.87 22.19
C PRO A 59 -4.05 -14.67 21.49
N PRO A 60 -3.05 -15.19 22.23
CA PRO A 60 -1.84 -15.76 21.63
C PRO A 60 -2.05 -17.08 20.88
N ASN A 61 -3.18 -17.75 21.08
CA ASN A 61 -3.50 -19.06 20.51
C ASN A 61 -4.63 -19.00 19.48
N THR A 62 -4.83 -17.83 18.85
CA THR A 62 -5.83 -17.65 17.79
C THR A 62 -5.28 -16.79 16.66
N THR A 63 -6.04 -16.68 15.57
CA THR A 63 -5.70 -15.86 14.40
C THR A 63 -6.77 -14.82 14.11
N LEU A 64 -6.42 -13.78 13.36
CA LEU A 64 -7.38 -12.78 12.90
C LEU A 64 -8.46 -13.41 12.04
N THR A 65 -8.11 -14.36 11.17
CA THR A 65 -9.09 -15.07 10.33
C THR A 65 -10.08 -15.88 11.19
N GLU A 66 -9.62 -16.56 12.24
CA GLU A 66 -10.51 -17.28 13.16
C GLU A 66 -11.47 -16.34 13.91
N LEU A 67 -10.95 -15.24 14.43
CA LEU A 67 -11.75 -14.25 15.15
C LEU A 67 -12.78 -13.57 14.22
N LEU A 68 -12.41 -13.29 12.98
CA LEU A 68 -13.31 -12.78 11.95
C LEU A 68 -14.44 -13.77 11.65
N VAL A 69 -14.12 -15.06 11.46
CA VAL A 69 -15.11 -16.12 11.20
C VAL A 69 -16.06 -16.31 12.39
N ARG A 70 -15.56 -16.18 13.62
CA ARG A 70 -16.38 -16.27 14.85
C ARG A 70 -17.24 -15.03 15.10
N GLY A 71 -17.06 -13.95 14.33
CA GLY A 71 -17.72 -12.67 14.56
C GLY A 71 -17.22 -11.92 15.79
N GLU A 72 -16.03 -12.27 16.30
CA GLU A 72 -15.34 -11.54 17.37
C GLU A 72 -14.62 -10.29 16.84
N LEU A 73 -14.39 -10.22 15.51
CA LEU A 73 -13.95 -9.03 14.78
C LEU A 73 -14.97 -8.70 13.70
N ASP A 74 -15.41 -7.45 13.62
CA ASP A 74 -16.39 -7.01 12.61
C ASP A 74 -15.80 -6.95 11.19
N ALA A 75 -14.50 -6.66 11.08
CA ALA A 75 -13.79 -6.48 9.83
C ALA A 75 -12.29 -6.72 10.01
N MET A 76 -11.60 -7.01 8.91
CA MET A 76 -10.15 -7.14 8.85
C MET A 76 -9.57 -6.37 7.66
N ILE A 77 -8.46 -5.65 7.89
CA ILE A 77 -7.62 -5.09 6.82
C ILE A 77 -6.33 -5.90 6.79
N ALA A 78 -6.06 -6.57 5.67
CA ALA A 78 -4.87 -7.39 5.50
C ALA A 78 -4.33 -7.27 4.07
N PRO A 79 -3.00 -7.41 3.87
CA PRO A 79 -2.38 -7.38 2.54
C PRO A 79 -2.72 -8.61 1.70
N ARG A 80 -3.22 -9.68 2.34
CA ARG A 80 -3.69 -10.89 1.68
C ARG A 80 -5.14 -11.11 2.07
N ALA A 81 -5.88 -11.76 1.18
CA ALA A 81 -7.22 -12.20 1.51
C ALA A 81 -7.14 -13.34 2.53
N PRO A 82 -7.97 -13.33 3.60
CA PRO A 82 -8.04 -14.45 4.53
C PRO A 82 -8.42 -15.73 3.81
N SER A 83 -7.91 -16.86 4.27
CA SER A 83 -8.27 -18.20 3.75
C SER A 83 -9.78 -18.39 3.70
N ALA A 84 -10.49 -17.98 4.75
CA ALA A 84 -11.95 -18.01 4.82
C ALA A 84 -12.65 -17.29 3.66
N PHE A 85 -12.11 -16.17 3.15
CA PHE A 85 -12.67 -15.50 1.97
C PHE A 85 -12.41 -16.30 0.70
N LEU A 86 -11.18 -16.82 0.52
CA LEU A 86 -10.81 -17.60 -0.65
C LEU A 86 -11.58 -18.93 -0.75
N GLU A 87 -11.91 -19.51 0.39
CA GLU A 87 -12.73 -20.73 0.51
C GLU A 87 -14.23 -20.46 0.41
N GLY A 88 -14.65 -19.20 0.30
CA GLY A 88 -16.06 -18.81 0.15
C GLY A 88 -16.87 -18.99 1.43
N HIS A 89 -16.24 -18.83 2.61
CA HIS A 89 -16.94 -18.91 3.89
C HIS A 89 -18.10 -17.88 3.93
N PRO A 90 -19.34 -18.28 4.24
CA PRO A 90 -20.53 -17.43 4.04
C PRO A 90 -20.56 -16.19 4.95
N ALA A 91 -19.81 -16.20 6.05
CA ALA A 91 -19.71 -15.07 6.98
C ALA A 91 -18.62 -14.04 6.59
N VAL A 92 -17.81 -14.30 5.57
CA VAL A 92 -16.67 -13.45 5.19
C VAL A 92 -16.86 -12.92 3.77
N GLY A 93 -16.82 -11.61 3.60
CA GLY A 93 -16.98 -10.94 2.31
C GLY A 93 -16.15 -9.66 2.21
N ARG A 94 -16.15 -9.05 1.02
CA ARG A 94 -15.55 -7.72 0.83
C ARG A 94 -16.47 -6.65 1.41
N LEU A 95 -15.90 -5.64 2.05
CA LEU A 95 -16.63 -4.43 2.46
C LEU A 95 -17.29 -3.74 1.25
N PHE A 96 -16.55 -3.68 0.13
CA PHE A 96 -17.05 -3.18 -1.16
C PHE A 96 -17.11 -4.34 -2.17
N PRO A 97 -18.29 -4.92 -2.44
CA PRO A 97 -18.44 -5.95 -3.45
C PRO A 97 -18.07 -5.45 -4.86
N ASN A 98 -18.32 -4.17 -5.16
CA ASN A 98 -18.00 -3.49 -6.41
C ASN A 98 -16.65 -2.73 -6.34
N TYR A 99 -15.63 -3.31 -5.69
CA TYR A 99 -14.33 -2.68 -5.43
C TYR A 99 -13.69 -2.02 -6.66
N LEU A 100 -13.78 -2.62 -7.86
CA LEU A 100 -13.24 -2.02 -9.08
C LEU A 100 -13.85 -0.65 -9.41
N GLU A 101 -15.14 -0.46 -9.16
CA GLU A 101 -15.83 0.81 -9.39
C GLU A 101 -15.43 1.84 -8.33
N VAL A 102 -15.35 1.41 -7.07
CA VAL A 102 -14.96 2.25 -5.94
C VAL A 102 -13.51 2.73 -6.10
N GLU A 103 -12.58 1.83 -6.43
CA GLU A 103 -11.17 2.13 -6.69
C GLU A 103 -11.01 3.04 -7.92
N ALA A 104 -11.75 2.78 -8.99
CA ALA A 104 -11.76 3.63 -10.19
C ALA A 104 -12.23 5.05 -9.87
N GLU A 105 -13.29 5.20 -9.08
CA GLU A 105 -13.80 6.51 -8.68
C GLU A 105 -12.85 7.24 -7.73
N TYR A 106 -12.24 6.53 -6.79
CA TYR A 106 -11.18 7.08 -5.96
C TYR A 106 -10.04 7.64 -6.80
N PHE A 107 -9.56 6.89 -7.80
CA PHE A 107 -8.51 7.37 -8.70
C PHE A 107 -8.97 8.56 -9.53
N ARG A 108 -10.18 8.56 -10.10
CA ARG A 108 -10.69 9.71 -10.88
C ARG A 108 -10.75 11.00 -10.05
N ARG A 109 -11.16 10.90 -8.78
CA ARG A 109 -11.30 12.06 -7.90
C ARG A 109 -9.95 12.57 -7.40
N THR A 110 -9.04 11.68 -7.04
CA THR A 110 -7.81 12.03 -6.31
C THR A 110 -6.55 11.99 -7.17
N GLY A 111 -6.56 11.24 -8.28
CA GLY A 111 -5.36 10.88 -9.02
C GLY A 111 -4.37 10.03 -8.22
N ILE A 112 -4.78 9.45 -7.09
CA ILE A 112 -3.90 8.64 -6.24
C ILE A 112 -4.00 7.18 -6.65
N PHE A 113 -2.87 6.62 -7.05
CA PHE A 113 -2.66 5.19 -7.00
C PHE A 113 -1.68 4.86 -5.86
N PRO A 114 -2.13 4.19 -4.78
CA PRO A 114 -1.33 4.03 -3.56
C PRO A 114 0.06 3.40 -3.76
N ILE A 115 1.09 4.07 -3.25
CA ILE A 115 2.46 3.54 -3.26
C ILE A 115 2.63 2.56 -2.10
N MET A 116 2.93 1.30 -2.43
CA MET A 116 3.08 0.23 -1.44
C MET A 116 4.53 0.01 -1.00
N HIS A 117 5.49 0.19 -1.91
CA HIS A 117 6.90 -0.14 -1.68
C HIS A 117 7.83 0.95 -2.22
N VAL A 118 8.98 1.11 -1.56
CA VAL A 118 10.09 1.96 -1.97
C VAL A 118 11.39 1.15 -1.93
N VAL A 119 12.39 1.57 -2.70
CA VAL A 119 13.74 0.99 -2.63
C VAL A 119 14.54 1.77 -1.60
N LEU A 120 15.11 1.05 -0.62
CA LEU A 120 15.96 1.63 0.42
C LEU A 120 17.43 1.29 0.15
N ILE A 121 18.30 2.27 0.37
CA ILE A 121 19.75 2.14 0.27
C ILE A 121 20.30 2.50 1.64
N ARG A 122 21.18 1.67 2.18
CA ARG A 122 21.81 1.92 3.48
C ARG A 122 22.77 3.12 3.36
N ASP A 123 22.78 3.98 4.37
CA ASP A 123 23.53 5.24 4.33
C ASP A 123 25.02 5.04 4.03
N ASP A 124 25.68 4.08 4.67
CA ASP A 124 27.11 3.78 4.44
C ASP A 124 27.42 3.32 2.99
N VAL A 125 26.45 2.71 2.31
CA VAL A 125 26.57 2.31 0.90
C VAL A 125 26.41 3.55 0.02
N LEU A 126 25.44 4.42 0.33
CA LEU A 126 25.22 5.65 -0.42
C LEU A 126 26.40 6.63 -0.26
N GLU A 127 26.94 6.75 0.95
CA GLU A 127 28.14 7.56 1.24
C GLU A 127 29.37 7.05 0.46
N ARG A 128 29.57 5.72 0.44
CA ARG A 128 30.70 5.12 -0.27
C ARG A 128 30.54 5.11 -1.78
N PHE A 129 29.30 4.99 -2.27
CA PHE A 129 28.97 4.89 -3.69
C PHE A 129 27.81 5.83 -4.06
N PRO A 130 28.01 7.16 -4.11
CA PRO A 130 26.91 8.12 -4.28
C PRO A 130 26.08 7.94 -5.55
N TRP A 131 26.66 7.37 -6.60
CA TRP A 131 25.97 7.08 -7.87
C TRP A 131 24.98 5.91 -7.78
N VAL A 132 25.02 5.09 -6.72
CA VAL A 132 24.22 3.86 -6.63
C VAL A 132 22.71 4.12 -6.65
N ALA A 133 22.27 5.22 -6.04
CA ALA A 133 20.85 5.60 -6.03
C ALA A 133 20.35 5.91 -7.44
N ARG A 134 21.11 6.71 -8.20
CA ARG A 134 20.76 7.04 -9.58
C ARG A 134 20.81 5.81 -10.49
N ASN A 135 21.87 4.99 -10.38
CA ASN A 135 22.00 3.78 -11.20
C ASN A 135 20.85 2.79 -10.94
N LEU A 136 20.46 2.59 -9.68
CA LEU A 136 19.32 1.73 -9.34
C LEU A 136 18.02 2.32 -9.88
N PHE A 137 17.80 3.63 -9.73
CA PHE A 137 16.63 4.31 -10.28
C PHE A 137 16.51 4.09 -11.79
N GLU A 138 17.57 4.36 -12.56
CA GLU A 138 17.58 4.17 -14.01
C GLU A 138 17.40 2.70 -14.41
N ALA A 139 18.03 1.77 -13.68
CA ALA A 139 17.88 0.34 -13.93
C ALA A 139 16.44 -0.14 -13.70
N PHE A 140 15.80 0.29 -12.61
CA PHE A 140 14.42 -0.05 -12.33
C PHE A 140 13.45 0.61 -13.31
N GLU A 141 13.72 1.84 -13.74
CA GLU A 141 12.91 2.52 -14.77
C GLU A 141 13.02 1.80 -16.12
N ALA A 142 14.22 1.38 -16.50
CA ALA A 142 14.42 0.55 -17.69
C ALA A 142 13.67 -0.79 -17.59
N ALA A 143 13.71 -1.46 -16.43
CA ALA A 143 12.98 -2.70 -16.19
C ALA A 143 11.46 -2.49 -16.24
N ARG A 144 10.94 -1.40 -15.66
CA ARG A 144 9.54 -1.02 -15.70
C ARG A 144 9.06 -0.80 -17.13
N ARG A 145 9.82 -0.07 -17.94
CA ARG A 145 9.50 0.18 -19.35
C ARG A 145 9.45 -1.13 -20.17
N ILE A 146 10.36 -2.07 -19.90
CA ILE A 146 10.31 -3.42 -20.50
C ILE A 146 9.01 -4.12 -20.11
N ALA A 147 8.68 -4.17 -18.81
CA ALA A 147 7.45 -4.82 -18.34
C ALA A 147 6.18 -4.21 -18.95
N LEU A 148 6.08 -2.88 -19.02
CA LEU A 148 4.95 -2.19 -19.65
C LEU A 148 4.87 -2.45 -21.16
N THR A 149 6.01 -2.60 -21.83
CA THR A 149 6.07 -2.97 -23.25
C THR A 149 5.60 -4.41 -23.46
N ASP A 150 6.03 -5.33 -22.60
CA ASP A 150 5.65 -6.75 -22.68
C ASP A 150 4.15 -6.96 -22.42
N LEU A 151 3.55 -6.19 -21.51
CA LEU A 151 2.10 -6.20 -21.29
C LEU A 151 1.28 -5.80 -22.53
N ARG A 152 1.88 -5.08 -23.49
CA ARG A 152 1.24 -4.69 -24.75
C ARG A 152 1.35 -5.77 -25.83
N GLN A 153 2.11 -6.84 -25.60
CA GLN A 153 2.26 -7.93 -26.58
C GLN A 153 0.97 -8.76 -26.67
N THR A 154 0.50 -8.97 -27.90
CA THR A 154 -0.73 -9.73 -28.18
C THR A 154 -0.46 -11.15 -28.69
N ALA A 155 0.73 -11.40 -29.25
CA ALA A 155 1.11 -12.71 -29.80
C ALA A 155 1.53 -13.73 -28.72
N ALA A 156 2.18 -13.25 -27.66
CA ALA A 156 2.59 -14.04 -26.50
C ALA A 156 2.35 -13.21 -25.25
N LEU A 157 1.32 -13.56 -24.48
CA LEU A 157 0.96 -12.81 -23.28
C LEU A 157 2.04 -12.98 -22.20
N ALA A 158 2.37 -11.89 -21.53
CA ALA A 158 3.36 -11.88 -20.44
C ALA A 158 2.95 -12.76 -19.24
N VAL A 159 1.65 -12.99 -19.07
CA VAL A 159 1.09 -13.86 -18.03
C VAL A 159 -0.05 -14.73 -18.60
N MET A 160 -0.34 -15.85 -17.94
CA MET A 160 -1.36 -16.84 -18.37
C MET A 160 -2.81 -16.39 -18.07
N LEU A 161 -3.13 -15.11 -18.28
CA LEU A 161 -4.47 -14.55 -18.09
C LEU A 161 -5.15 -14.35 -19.46
N PRO A 162 -6.22 -15.10 -19.78
CA PRO A 162 -7.02 -14.81 -20.96
C PRO A 162 -7.53 -13.36 -20.94
N TRP A 163 -7.57 -12.71 -22.11
CA TRP A 163 -7.99 -11.31 -22.26
C TRP A 163 -7.11 -10.25 -21.58
N LEU A 164 -5.89 -10.59 -21.17
CA LEU A 164 -4.91 -9.65 -20.58
C LEU A 164 -4.84 -8.32 -21.36
N HIS A 165 -4.76 -8.39 -22.69
CA HIS A 165 -4.68 -7.18 -23.52
C HIS A 165 -5.89 -6.26 -23.35
N ALA A 166 -7.11 -6.82 -23.29
CA ALA A 166 -8.32 -6.02 -23.07
C ALA A 166 -8.31 -5.36 -21.68
N GLU A 167 -7.82 -6.07 -20.66
CA GLU A 167 -7.66 -5.52 -19.31
C GLU A 167 -6.58 -4.42 -19.24
N VAL A 168 -5.48 -4.57 -19.99
CA VAL A 168 -4.46 -3.52 -20.10
C VAL A 168 -5.03 -2.26 -20.75
N GLU A 169 -5.78 -2.38 -21.84
CA GLU A 169 -6.41 -1.23 -22.50
C GLU A 169 -7.49 -0.57 -21.62
N ARG A 170 -8.28 -1.37 -20.89
CA ARG A 170 -9.23 -0.87 -19.90
C ARG A 170 -8.53 -0.10 -18.78
N THR A 171 -7.42 -0.64 -18.27
CA THR A 171 -6.60 -0.01 -17.23
C THR A 171 -6.01 1.30 -17.71
N ARG A 172 -5.47 1.36 -18.93
CA ARG A 172 -4.92 2.60 -19.53
C ARG A 172 -5.98 3.67 -19.74
N THR A 173 -7.18 3.25 -20.16
CA THR A 173 -8.33 4.18 -20.31
C THR A 173 -8.69 4.83 -18.97
N LEU A 174 -8.57 4.09 -17.87
CA LEU A 174 -8.92 4.56 -16.53
C LEU A 174 -7.80 5.34 -15.85
N LEU A 175 -6.58 4.82 -15.89
CA LEU A 175 -5.44 5.29 -15.10
C LEU A 175 -4.42 6.12 -15.90
N GLY A 176 -4.56 6.18 -17.23
CA GLY A 176 -3.61 6.80 -18.14
C GLY A 176 -2.53 5.84 -18.65
N GLU A 177 -1.63 6.38 -19.47
CA GLU A 177 -0.56 5.60 -20.12
C GLU A 177 0.50 5.10 -19.13
N ASP A 178 0.82 5.94 -18.14
CA ASP A 178 1.80 5.66 -17.10
C ASP A 178 1.12 5.60 -15.73
N TYR A 179 0.53 4.45 -15.42
CA TYR A 179 -0.14 4.19 -14.15
C TYR A 179 0.80 3.68 -13.04
N TRP A 180 2.11 3.60 -13.32
CA TRP A 180 3.15 3.28 -12.35
C TRP A 180 4.34 4.23 -12.49
N PRO A 181 4.15 5.55 -12.35
CA PRO A 181 5.23 6.49 -12.57
C PRO A 181 6.32 6.32 -11.51
N TYR A 182 7.58 6.44 -11.92
CA TYR A 182 8.71 6.56 -11.00
C TYR A 182 9.15 8.01 -10.89
N GLY A 183 9.86 8.32 -9.80
CA GLY A 183 10.35 9.66 -9.52
C GLY A 183 9.45 10.43 -8.57
N ILE A 184 9.99 11.52 -8.02
CA ILE A 184 9.32 12.30 -6.98
C ILE A 184 8.22 13.17 -7.54
N GLU A 185 8.49 13.91 -8.63
CA GLU A 185 7.54 14.91 -9.10
C GLU A 185 6.22 14.29 -9.56
N ALA A 186 6.30 13.21 -10.35
CA ALA A 186 5.11 12.45 -10.77
C ALA A 186 4.32 11.83 -9.60
N ASN A 187 4.97 11.60 -8.46
CA ASN A 187 4.36 11.00 -7.27
C ASN A 187 4.20 11.98 -6.10
N ARG A 188 4.51 13.27 -6.28
CA ARG A 188 4.69 14.22 -5.17
C ARG A 188 3.45 14.29 -4.30
N HIS A 189 2.29 14.44 -4.95
CA HIS A 189 1.01 14.52 -4.27
C HIS A 189 0.66 13.22 -3.51
N VAL A 190 1.03 12.06 -4.08
CA VAL A 190 0.83 10.74 -3.45
C VAL A 190 1.73 10.61 -2.22
N LEU A 191 2.99 11.03 -2.31
CA LEU A 191 3.97 11.03 -1.22
C LEU A 191 3.55 11.99 -0.10
N GLU A 192 3.12 13.20 -0.44
CA GLU A 192 2.60 14.19 0.53
C GLU A 192 1.36 13.67 1.24
N THR A 193 0.47 12.98 0.51
CA THR A 193 -0.71 12.32 1.11
C THR A 193 -0.30 11.20 2.06
N ALA A 194 0.66 10.35 1.69
CA ALA A 194 1.17 9.31 2.57
C ALA A 194 1.80 9.89 3.85
N ILE A 195 2.56 10.98 3.74
CA ILE A 195 3.14 11.70 4.90
C ILE A 195 2.02 12.26 5.79
N ARG A 196 0.99 12.86 5.19
CA ARG A 196 -0.18 13.37 5.93
C ARG A 196 -0.87 12.24 6.69
N TYR A 197 -1.20 11.14 6.01
CA TYR A 197 -1.84 9.98 6.62
C TYR A 197 -0.99 9.39 7.75
N ALA A 198 0.32 9.31 7.57
CA ALA A 198 1.22 8.76 8.59
C ALA A 198 1.23 9.64 9.84
N HIS A 199 1.17 10.96 9.67
CA HIS A 199 1.11 11.90 10.78
C HIS A 199 -0.24 11.85 11.50
N GLU A 200 -1.35 11.83 10.76
CA GLU A 200 -2.71 11.78 11.31
C GLU A 200 -2.95 10.49 12.11
N GLN A 201 -2.41 9.37 11.61
CA GLN A 201 -2.44 8.04 12.26
C GLN A 201 -1.38 7.88 13.38
N GLY A 202 -0.59 8.92 13.68
CA GLY A 202 0.42 8.86 14.75
C GLY A 202 1.62 7.96 14.47
N LEU A 203 1.84 7.53 13.22
CA LEU A 203 2.99 6.73 12.80
C LEU A 203 4.28 7.56 12.72
N ILE A 204 4.16 8.87 12.49
CA ILE A 204 5.26 9.84 12.54
C ILE A 204 4.88 11.03 13.42
N ARG A 205 5.87 11.60 14.13
CA ARG A 205 5.66 12.71 15.08
C ARG A 205 5.59 14.09 14.43
N GLN A 206 6.10 14.21 13.21
CA GLN A 206 6.14 15.45 12.45
C GLN A 206 5.96 15.13 10.96
N ARG A 207 5.48 16.09 10.19
CA ARG A 207 5.42 15.97 8.74
C ARG A 207 6.80 16.27 8.15
N PHE A 208 7.36 15.31 7.41
CA PHE A 208 8.60 15.49 6.68
C PHE A 208 8.34 16.17 5.35
N ARG A 209 9.34 16.87 4.81
CA ARG A 209 9.30 17.29 3.41
C ARG A 209 9.64 16.09 2.54
N VAL A 210 9.03 15.98 1.36
CA VAL A 210 9.31 14.87 0.44
C VAL A 210 10.80 14.82 0.09
N GLU A 211 11.44 15.97 -0.13
CA GLU A 211 12.86 16.03 -0.51
C GLU A 211 13.79 15.46 0.58
N ASP A 212 13.38 15.51 1.85
CA ASP A 212 14.18 15.02 2.97
C ASP A 212 14.19 13.48 3.07
N LEU A 213 13.29 12.80 2.34
CA LEU A 213 13.09 11.35 2.40
C LEU A 213 13.84 10.57 1.31
N PHE A 214 14.36 11.25 0.30
CA PHE A 214 14.98 10.63 -0.87
C PHE A 214 16.40 11.11 -1.09
N ALA A 215 17.22 10.28 -1.73
CA ALA A 215 18.61 10.63 -2.03
C ALA A 215 18.66 11.85 -2.96
N PRO A 216 19.54 12.85 -2.72
CA PRO A 216 19.64 14.05 -3.55
C PRO A 216 19.82 13.75 -5.06
N SER A 217 20.58 12.71 -5.39
CA SER A 217 20.84 12.29 -6.78
C SER A 217 19.60 11.77 -7.52
N THR A 218 18.49 11.53 -6.83
CA THR A 218 17.22 11.11 -7.44
C THR A 218 16.18 12.23 -7.52
N LEU A 219 16.52 13.45 -7.10
CA LEU A 219 15.62 14.60 -7.11
C LEU A 219 15.53 15.30 -8.47
N GLU A 220 16.56 15.17 -9.32
CA GLU A 220 16.68 15.88 -10.59
C GLU A 220 16.48 14.94 -11.80
N GLU A 221 15.61 15.34 -12.72
CA GLU A 221 15.56 14.79 -14.08
C GLU A 221 16.52 15.57 -14.96
N PHE A 222 17.79 15.15 -15.06
CA PHE A 222 18.65 15.68 -16.11
C PHE A 222 18.26 15.02 -17.43
N VAL A 223 17.69 15.82 -18.33
CA VAL A 223 17.64 15.51 -19.75
C VAL A 223 19.09 15.56 -20.25
N ILE A 224 19.65 14.40 -20.61
CA ILE A 224 20.92 14.31 -21.36
C ILE A 224 20.62 14.45 -22.84
#